data_AF-A0A7K6Q7G9-F1
#
_entry.id   AF-A0A7K6Q7G9-F1
#
_cell.length_a   1.000
_cell.length_b   1.000
_cell.length_c   1.000
_cell.angle_alpha   90.00
_cell.angle_beta   90.00
_cell.angle_gamma   90.00
#
_symmetry.space_group_name_H-M   'P 1'
#
loop_
_entity.id
_entity.type
_entity.pdbx_description
1 polymer ?
#
loop_
_entity_poly.entity_id
_entity_poly.type
_entity_poly.pdbx_seq_one_letter_code
_entity_poly.pdbx_strand_id
1 'polypeptide(L)'
;RFLIGREKPGEQSEVAQLIQQTLEQERWQREMMEQRYTQYTEDDEEVRGHSGGDAGLGAAPPGANPAPCPPQTGEYATDEEEEMSPMFPSGEMAIEVFELAENEDTLSPVEMDPEKLVHKFKELQIKHAVTEAEIQQLKRKLQCLEQEKARWRAEKAQLEQSVEENKERMEKLEGYWMEAQNLCQAVDEHLKETQAQYQTLERKYSKAKRLIKEYQQKEIEFLKKETAQRRVLEESELAHKEEMEKLQEKVG
;
A
#
# COMPACT_ATOMS: atom_id res chain seq x y z
N ARG A 1 5.76 -26.67 6.24
CA ARG A 1 5.55 -25.67 7.33
C ARG A 1 6.90 -25.46 8.01
N PHE A 2 7.53 -24.31 7.83
CA PHE A 2 8.77 -23.98 8.54
C PHE A 2 8.42 -23.53 9.95
N LEU A 3 8.94 -24.23 10.95
CA LEU A 3 8.72 -23.96 12.37
C LEU A 3 9.84 -23.01 12.82
N ILE A 4 9.54 -21.71 12.86
CA ILE A 4 10.44 -20.67 13.36
C ILE A 4 10.44 -20.72 14.90
N GLY A 5 11.63 -20.62 15.52
CA GLY A 5 11.77 -20.43 16.99
C GLY A 5 12.36 -21.61 17.77
N ARG A 6 13.48 -22.19 17.32
CA ARG A 6 14.20 -23.27 18.05
C ARG A 6 15.51 -22.82 18.69
N GLU A 7 15.63 -21.54 19.02
CA GLU A 7 16.88 -20.97 19.53
C GLU A 7 16.80 -20.77 21.03
N LYS A 8 17.87 -21.15 21.74
CA LYS A 8 17.95 -21.02 23.19
C LYS A 8 18.05 -19.54 23.58
N PRO A 9 17.51 -19.13 24.74
CA PRO A 9 17.67 -17.76 25.22
C PRO A 9 19.16 -17.40 25.30
N GLY A 10 19.62 -16.47 24.46
CA GLY A 10 21.01 -15.98 24.42
C GLY A 10 21.84 -16.41 23.20
N GLU A 11 21.31 -17.27 22.31
CA GLU A 11 21.96 -17.59 21.03
C GLU A 11 21.36 -16.70 19.91
N GLN A 12 22.22 -16.06 19.10
CA GLN A 12 21.76 -15.22 17.98
C GLN A 12 21.20 -16.10 16.86
N SER A 13 19.97 -15.81 16.43
CA SER A 13 19.28 -16.55 15.38
C SER A 13 20.08 -16.71 14.12
N GLU A 14 20.17 -17.93 13.57
CA GLU A 14 20.76 -18.17 12.26
C GLU A 14 20.01 -17.35 11.18
N VAL A 15 18.69 -17.20 11.33
CA VAL A 15 17.87 -16.36 10.45
C VAL A 15 18.19 -14.89 10.65
N ALA A 16 18.37 -14.42 11.89
CA ALA A 16 18.80 -13.05 12.14
C ALA A 16 20.21 -12.77 11.60
N GLN A 17 21.14 -13.74 11.71
CA GLN A 17 22.49 -13.61 11.13
C GLN A 17 22.43 -13.54 9.61
N LEU A 18 21.58 -14.34 8.97
CA LEU A 18 21.40 -14.31 7.52
C LEU A 18 20.76 -13.01 7.05
N ILE A 19 19.79 -12.48 7.80
CA ILE A 19 19.20 -11.16 7.56
C ILE A 19 20.27 -10.06 7.74
N GLN A 20 21.06 -10.11 8.81
CA GLN A 20 22.14 -9.16 9.08
C GLN A 20 23.16 -9.15 7.94
N GLN A 21 23.61 -10.34 7.50
CA GLN A 21 24.54 -10.51 6.40
C GLN A 21 23.97 -9.98 5.07
N THR A 22 22.67 -10.21 4.82
CA THR A 22 21.98 -9.70 3.62
C THR A 22 21.90 -8.17 3.65
N LEU A 23 21.57 -7.59 4.80
CA LEU A 23 21.52 -6.13 4.99
C LEU A 23 22.89 -5.47 4.87
N GLU A 24 23.96 -6.14 5.30
CA GLU A 24 25.34 -5.68 5.11
C GLU A 24 25.76 -5.75 3.63
N GLN A 25 25.36 -6.79 2.91
CA GLN A 25 25.59 -6.90 1.47
C GLN A 25 24.86 -5.79 0.70
N GLU A 26 23.60 -5.49 1.05
CA GLU A 26 22.84 -4.39 0.45
C GLU A 26 23.45 -3.02 0.77
N ARG A 27 23.96 -2.81 1.98
CA ARG A 27 24.71 -1.60 2.36
C ARG A 27 25.97 -1.43 1.50
N TRP A 28 26.76 -2.49 1.34
CA TRP A 28 27.95 -2.47 0.48
C TRP A 28 27.62 -2.18 -0.98
N GLN A 29 26.54 -2.76 -1.51
CA GLN A 29 26.08 -2.45 -2.86
C GLN A 29 25.66 -0.99 -3.00
N ARG A 30 24.98 -0.43 -1.99
CA ARG A 30 24.57 0.97 -1.97
C ARG A 30 25.77 1.91 -1.90
N GLU A 31 26.71 1.67 -1.00
CA GLU A 31 27.94 2.46 -0.87
C GLU A 31 28.79 2.39 -2.15
N MET A 32 28.88 1.23 -2.79
CA MET A 32 29.63 1.08 -4.05
C MET A 32 28.96 1.85 -5.20
N MET A 33 27.63 1.85 -5.27
CA MET A 33 26.88 2.68 -6.21
C MET A 33 27.00 4.18 -5.92
N GLU A 34 27.02 4.57 -4.64
CA GLU A 34 27.20 5.95 -4.19
C GLU A 34 28.61 6.47 -4.47
N GLN A 35 29.65 5.65 -4.25
CA GLN A 35 31.03 5.95 -4.65
C GLN A 35 31.15 6.14 -6.16
N ARG A 36 30.46 5.31 -6.95
CA ARG A 36 30.42 5.47 -8.40
C ARG A 36 29.70 6.75 -8.81
N TYR A 37 28.61 7.11 -8.14
CA TYR A 37 27.86 8.34 -8.43
C TYR A 37 28.63 9.60 -8.02
N THR A 38 29.28 9.59 -6.85
CA THR A 38 30.13 10.68 -6.36
C THR A 38 31.31 10.93 -7.29
N GLN A 39 31.95 9.88 -7.81
CA GLN A 39 33.00 10.00 -8.82
C GLN A 39 32.49 10.66 -10.13
N TYR A 40 31.23 10.44 -10.53
CA TYR A 40 30.63 11.15 -11.67
C TYR A 40 30.30 12.61 -11.35
N THR A 41 29.93 12.95 -10.12
CA THR A 41 29.58 14.32 -9.73
C THR A 41 30.80 15.19 -9.43
N GLU A 42 31.90 14.60 -8.97
CA GLU A 42 33.17 15.32 -8.72
C GLU A 42 33.86 15.74 -10.03
N ASP A 43 33.74 14.96 -11.10
CA ASP A 43 34.26 15.31 -12.44
C ASP A 43 33.52 16.50 -13.09
N ASP A 44 32.26 16.77 -12.71
CA ASP A 44 31.46 17.90 -13.23
C ASP A 44 31.65 19.20 -12.41
N GLU A 45 32.08 19.11 -11.15
CA GLU A 45 32.33 20.28 -10.28
C GLU A 45 33.67 20.99 -10.60
N GLU A 46 34.66 20.31 -11.20
CA GLU A 46 35.92 20.96 -11.60
C GLU A 46 35.78 21.91 -12.80
N VAL A 47 34.63 21.89 -13.51
CA VAL A 47 34.35 22.76 -14.66
C VAL A 47 33.42 23.94 -14.33
N ARG A 48 32.80 23.97 -13.14
CA ARG A 48 31.84 25.03 -12.77
C ARG A 48 32.27 25.84 -11.55
N GLY A 49 33.48 26.38 -11.61
CA GLY A 49 33.72 27.67 -10.97
C GLY A 49 32.87 28.74 -11.68
N HIS A 50 31.86 29.27 -10.98
CA HIS A 50 31.27 30.63 -11.04
C HIS A 50 29.73 30.63 -10.98
N SER A 51 29.23 31.37 -9.98
CA SER A 51 27.81 31.77 -9.73
C SER A 51 26.92 30.63 -9.18
N GLY A 52 26.37 30.65 -7.98
CA GLY A 52 25.79 31.77 -7.22
C GLY A 52 24.27 31.53 -7.07
N GLY A 53 23.75 31.47 -5.84
CA GLY A 53 22.32 31.36 -5.50
C GLY A 53 21.93 29.95 -5.00
N ASP A 54 21.84 29.70 -3.70
CA ASP A 54 20.73 29.98 -2.77
C ASP A 54 19.61 28.92 -2.80
N ALA A 55 19.05 28.68 -1.60
CA ALA A 55 17.91 27.86 -1.22
C ALA A 55 18.17 26.39 -0.86
N GLY A 56 18.50 26.19 0.43
CA GLY A 56 18.35 24.93 1.12
C GLY A 56 16.88 24.62 1.41
N LEU A 57 16.49 23.36 1.24
CA LEU A 57 15.39 22.72 1.97
C LEU A 57 15.77 21.26 2.19
N GLY A 58 15.80 20.87 3.46
CA GLY A 58 16.20 19.54 3.92
C GLY A 58 15.21 18.45 3.48
N ALA A 59 15.76 17.37 2.95
CA ALA A 59 15.05 16.13 2.71
C ALA A 59 15.27 15.17 3.90
N ALA A 60 14.19 14.78 4.57
CA ALA A 60 14.14 13.60 5.43
C ALA A 60 13.91 12.34 4.57
N PRO A 61 14.36 11.15 4.98
CA PRO A 61 14.38 9.97 4.11
C PRO A 61 13.05 9.20 4.13
N PRO A 62 12.61 8.58 3.01
CA PRO A 62 11.54 7.61 3.04
C PRO A 62 12.12 6.20 3.16
N GLY A 63 11.65 5.43 4.15
CA GLY A 63 12.05 4.04 4.31
C GLY A 63 11.03 3.27 5.13
N ALA A 64 10.13 2.56 4.44
CA ALA A 64 9.60 1.26 4.82
C ALA A 64 8.56 0.80 3.79
N ASN A 65 8.98 -0.05 2.85
CA ASN A 65 8.09 -0.94 2.10
C ASN A 65 7.85 -2.20 2.95
N PRO A 66 6.61 -2.70 3.09
CA PRO A 66 6.38 -4.12 3.27
C PRO A 66 5.92 -4.78 1.96
N ALA A 67 6.37 -6.02 1.81
CA ALA A 67 6.30 -6.91 0.64
C ALA A 67 4.88 -7.24 0.11
N PRO A 68 4.77 -7.75 -1.13
CA PRO A 68 3.50 -8.14 -1.75
C PRO A 68 3.03 -9.53 -1.26
N CYS A 69 1.75 -9.64 -0.90
CA CYS A 69 1.06 -10.92 -0.67
C CYS A 69 0.35 -11.39 -1.95
N PRO A 70 0.30 -12.71 -2.24
CA PRO A 70 -0.26 -13.26 -3.48
C PRO A 70 -1.80 -13.39 -3.40
N PRO A 71 -2.50 -13.48 -4.55
CA PRO A 71 -3.96 -13.60 -4.56
C PRO A 71 -4.38 -15.03 -4.19
N GLN A 72 -5.32 -15.14 -3.25
CA GLN A 72 -6.18 -16.32 -3.16
C GLN A 72 -7.52 -15.98 -3.80
N THR A 73 -7.72 -16.58 -4.96
CA THR A 73 -9.01 -16.93 -5.54
C THR A 73 -9.92 -17.57 -4.50
N GLY A 74 -11.14 -17.05 -4.40
CA GLY A 74 -12.23 -17.66 -3.64
C GLY A 74 -13.53 -17.18 -4.24
N GLU A 75 -13.92 -17.81 -5.34
CA GLU A 75 -15.27 -17.75 -5.90
C GLU A 75 -16.27 -18.17 -4.81
N TYR A 76 -17.30 -17.36 -4.56
CA TYR A 76 -18.55 -17.87 -4.03
C TYR A 76 -19.70 -17.08 -4.65
N ALA A 77 -20.20 -17.63 -5.74
CA ALA A 77 -21.59 -17.48 -6.10
C ALA A 77 -22.40 -18.39 -5.17
N THR A 78 -23.31 -17.82 -4.40
CA THR A 78 -24.54 -18.51 -3.99
C THR A 78 -25.71 -17.58 -4.26
N ASP A 79 -26.33 -17.90 -5.39
CA ASP A 79 -27.73 -17.70 -5.72
C ASP A 79 -28.63 -18.17 -4.56
N GLU A 80 -29.69 -17.40 -4.33
CA GLU A 80 -31.01 -17.76 -3.78
C GLU A 80 -31.13 -19.02 -2.93
N GLU A 81 -31.41 -18.87 -1.62
CA GLU A 81 -32.42 -19.67 -0.89
C GLU A 81 -33.02 -18.89 0.30
N GLU A 82 -34.35 -18.75 0.24
CA GLU A 82 -35.34 -18.72 1.32
C GLU A 82 -35.17 -17.80 2.56
N GLU A 83 -36.12 -16.87 2.62
CA GLU A 83 -36.74 -16.26 3.80
C GLU A 83 -37.05 -17.29 4.91
N MET A 84 -36.05 -17.67 5.71
CA MET A 84 -36.27 -18.51 6.89
C MET A 84 -36.75 -17.65 8.06
N SER A 85 -38.02 -17.24 7.99
CA SER A 85 -38.80 -16.94 9.20
C SER A 85 -38.83 -18.20 10.07
N PRO A 86 -38.53 -18.15 11.38
CA PRO A 86 -38.84 -19.25 12.26
C PRO A 86 -40.36 -19.37 12.32
N MET A 87 -40.93 -20.24 11.48
CA MET A 87 -42.28 -20.73 11.59
C MET A 87 -42.34 -21.54 12.89
N PHE A 88 -42.50 -20.86 14.01
CA PHE A 88 -42.95 -21.54 15.22
C PHE A 88 -44.29 -22.19 14.86
N PRO A 89 -44.48 -23.49 15.18
CA PRO A 89 -45.79 -24.09 15.04
C PRO A 89 -46.70 -23.37 16.03
N SER A 90 -47.47 -22.40 15.56
CA SER A 90 -48.70 -21.93 16.20
C SER A 90 -49.79 -23.00 16.07
N GLY A 91 -49.41 -24.26 16.24
CA GLY A 91 -50.31 -25.35 16.54
C GLY A 91 -50.67 -25.22 18.01
N GLU A 92 -51.83 -24.62 18.25
CA GLU A 92 -52.81 -25.17 19.19
C GLU A 92 -52.29 -25.73 20.51
N MET A 93 -51.39 -25.04 21.23
CA MET A 93 -51.12 -25.33 22.64
C MET A 93 -50.64 -24.08 23.36
N ALA A 94 -51.56 -23.16 23.62
CA ALA A 94 -51.32 -22.11 24.59
C ALA A 94 -52.58 -21.92 25.45
N ILE A 95 -52.56 -22.67 26.54
CA ILE A 95 -53.27 -22.38 27.78
C ILE A 95 -54.77 -22.61 27.61
N GLU A 96 -55.17 -23.89 27.64
CA GLU A 96 -56.32 -24.25 28.46
C GLU A 96 -56.04 -23.66 29.85
N VAL A 97 -56.56 -22.45 30.06
CA VAL A 97 -56.78 -21.94 31.41
C VAL A 97 -57.69 -23.01 31.97
N PHE A 98 -57.15 -23.86 32.83
CA PHE A 98 -57.97 -24.60 33.75
C PHE A 98 -58.86 -23.54 34.39
N GLU A 99 -60.11 -23.45 33.93
CA GLU A 99 -61.21 -23.09 34.80
C GLU A 99 -61.14 -24.18 35.87
N LEU A 100 -60.31 -23.91 36.89
CA LEU A 100 -60.52 -24.48 38.19
C LEU A 100 -62.01 -24.30 38.41
N ALA A 101 -62.72 -25.41 38.54
CA ALA A 101 -64.08 -25.42 39.01
C ALA A 101 -64.07 -24.67 40.35
N GLU A 102 -64.19 -23.34 40.30
CA GLU A 102 -64.48 -22.50 41.44
C GLU A 102 -65.95 -22.79 41.72
N ASN A 103 -66.14 -23.93 42.42
CA ASN A 103 -67.24 -24.23 43.31
C ASN A 103 -68.63 -24.08 42.67
N GLU A 104 -69.12 -25.23 42.18
CA GLU A 104 -70.48 -25.76 42.35
C GLU A 104 -71.32 -25.03 43.43
N ASP A 105 -71.81 -23.85 43.09
CA ASP A 105 -72.73 -23.04 43.89
C ASP A 105 -73.52 -22.16 42.91
N THR A 106 -74.22 -22.82 41.97
CA THR A 106 -75.30 -22.25 41.15
C THR A 106 -76.54 -21.95 42.01
N LEU A 107 -76.34 -21.40 43.21
CA LEU A 107 -77.41 -20.98 44.10
C LEU A 107 -77.72 -19.51 43.85
N SER A 108 -79.02 -19.24 43.68
CA SER A 108 -79.59 -17.91 43.57
C SER A 108 -79.10 -17.01 44.72
N PRO A 109 -78.73 -15.74 44.48
CA PRO A 109 -78.30 -14.79 45.53
C PRO A 109 -79.26 -14.65 46.73
N VAL A 110 -80.50 -15.12 46.59
CA VAL A 110 -81.54 -15.09 47.63
C VAL A 110 -81.40 -16.21 48.68
N GLU A 111 -80.60 -17.25 48.42
CA GLU A 111 -80.42 -18.41 49.32
C GLU A 111 -79.11 -18.39 50.12
N MET A 112 -78.23 -17.41 49.88
CA MET A 112 -76.95 -17.28 50.59
C MET A 112 -77.10 -16.56 51.94
N ASP A 113 -76.45 -17.10 52.96
CA ASP A 113 -76.29 -16.45 54.27
C ASP A 113 -75.54 -15.10 54.16
N PRO A 114 -76.06 -13.98 54.71
CA PRO A 114 -75.48 -12.64 54.55
C PRO A 114 -74.01 -12.52 54.96
N GLU A 115 -73.57 -13.27 55.98
CA GLU A 115 -72.16 -13.25 56.41
C GLU A 115 -71.23 -13.81 55.32
N LYS A 116 -71.64 -14.90 54.66
CA LYS A 116 -70.88 -15.51 53.55
C LYS A 116 -70.81 -14.58 52.32
N LEU A 117 -71.85 -13.78 52.06
CA LEU A 117 -71.86 -12.83 50.95
C LEU A 117 -70.84 -11.70 51.17
N VAL A 118 -70.75 -11.21 52.41
CA VAL A 118 -69.72 -10.23 52.80
C VAL A 118 -68.32 -10.80 52.65
N HIS A 119 -68.10 -12.08 53.02
CA HIS A 119 -66.83 -12.75 52.81
C HIS A 119 -66.46 -12.85 51.31
N LYS A 120 -67.38 -13.32 50.45
CA LYS A 120 -67.16 -13.38 48.99
C LYS A 120 -66.87 -11.99 48.40
N PHE A 121 -67.56 -10.95 48.85
CA PHE A 121 -67.32 -9.57 48.40
C PHE A 121 -65.92 -9.06 48.81
N LYS A 122 -65.49 -9.32 50.05
CA LYS A 122 -64.13 -8.97 50.51
C LYS A 122 -63.05 -9.72 49.74
N GLU A 123 -63.25 -11.00 49.48
CA GLU A 123 -62.33 -11.80 48.65
C GLU A 123 -62.22 -11.20 47.24
N LEU A 124 -63.35 -10.85 46.63
CA LEU A 124 -63.38 -10.23 45.30
C LEU A 124 -62.68 -8.88 45.29
N GLN A 125 -62.84 -8.05 46.32
CA GLN A 125 -62.10 -6.79 46.45
C GLN A 125 -60.60 -7.00 46.51
N ILE A 126 -60.13 -8.01 47.24
CA ILE A 126 -58.70 -8.35 47.30
C ILE A 126 -58.21 -8.84 45.94
N LYS A 127 -58.94 -9.77 45.29
CA LYS A 127 -58.62 -10.25 43.94
C LYS A 127 -58.52 -9.08 42.95
N HIS A 128 -59.49 -8.17 42.96
CA HIS A 128 -59.48 -6.97 42.11
C HIS A 128 -58.26 -6.09 42.39
N ALA A 129 -57.96 -5.78 43.66
CA ALA A 129 -56.80 -4.97 44.02
C ALA A 129 -55.47 -5.61 43.59
N VAL A 130 -55.34 -6.95 43.70
CA VAL A 130 -54.16 -7.68 43.23
C VAL A 130 -54.03 -7.58 41.70
N THR A 131 -55.11 -7.82 40.95
CA THR A 131 -55.11 -7.71 39.49
C THR A 131 -54.81 -6.29 39.02
N GLU A 132 -55.35 -5.26 39.70
CA GLU A 132 -55.01 -3.87 39.42
C GLU A 132 -53.51 -3.59 39.64
N ALA A 133 -52.93 -4.09 40.72
CA ALA A 133 -51.50 -3.96 40.99
C ALA A 133 -50.64 -4.67 39.93
N GLU A 134 -51.04 -5.87 39.49
CA GLU A 134 -50.38 -6.61 38.42
C GLU A 134 -50.42 -5.86 37.08
N ILE A 135 -51.58 -5.30 36.71
CA ILE A 135 -51.71 -4.46 35.51
C ILE A 135 -50.77 -3.24 35.61
N GLN A 136 -50.71 -2.59 36.77
CA GLN A 136 -49.80 -1.45 36.96
C GLN A 136 -48.33 -1.87 36.86
N GLN A 137 -47.97 -3.05 37.37
CA GLN A 137 -46.61 -3.59 37.22
C GLN A 137 -46.29 -3.88 35.75
N LEU A 138 -47.21 -4.50 35.01
CA LEU A 138 -47.02 -4.81 33.58
C LEU A 138 -46.89 -3.53 32.74
N LYS A 139 -47.69 -2.49 33.02
CA LYS A 139 -47.58 -1.18 32.35
C LYS A 139 -46.20 -0.56 32.54
N ARG A 140 -45.65 -0.58 33.76
CA ARG A 140 -44.29 -0.06 34.04
C ARG A 140 -43.22 -0.88 33.31
N LYS A 141 -43.33 -2.21 33.29
CA LYS A 141 -42.40 -3.08 32.56
C LYS A 141 -42.44 -2.81 31.05
N LEU A 142 -43.64 -2.66 30.47
CA LEU A 142 -43.81 -2.31 29.07
C LEU A 142 -43.13 -0.97 28.75
N GLN A 143 -43.35 0.06 29.58
CA GLN A 143 -42.72 1.36 29.40
C GLN A 143 -41.19 1.29 29.44
N CYS A 144 -40.60 0.51 30.37
CA CYS A 144 -39.15 0.31 30.43
C CYS A 144 -38.62 -0.37 29.16
N LEU A 145 -39.29 -1.42 28.68
CA LEU A 145 -38.92 -2.15 27.47
C LEU A 145 -39.05 -1.28 26.21
N GLU A 146 -40.09 -0.44 26.13
CA GLU A 146 -40.26 0.52 25.04
C GLU A 146 -39.13 1.55 25.00
N GLN A 147 -38.70 2.04 26.17
CA GLN A 147 -37.57 2.95 26.29
C GLN A 147 -36.24 2.29 25.92
N GLU A 148 -36.01 1.04 26.35
CA GLU A 148 -34.86 0.24 25.93
C GLU A 148 -34.85 0.01 24.42
N LYS A 149 -35.98 -0.40 23.83
CA LYS A 149 -36.13 -0.54 22.38
C LYS A 149 -35.83 0.76 21.63
N ALA A 150 -36.24 1.91 22.19
CA ALA A 150 -35.91 3.21 21.60
C ALA A 150 -34.41 3.53 21.67
N ARG A 151 -33.76 3.24 22.81
CA ARG A 151 -32.30 3.39 22.98
C ARG A 151 -31.54 2.51 21.99
N TRP A 152 -31.88 1.23 21.91
CA TRP A 152 -31.26 0.29 20.96
C TRP A 152 -31.44 0.72 19.50
N ARG A 153 -32.59 1.30 19.13
CA ARG A 153 -32.79 1.85 17.78
C ARG A 153 -31.88 3.05 17.49
N ALA A 154 -31.69 3.94 18.46
CA ALA A 154 -30.80 5.08 18.30
C ALA A 154 -29.33 4.62 18.18
N GLU A 155 -28.91 3.67 19.01
CA GLU A 155 -27.56 3.09 18.96
C GLU A 155 -27.31 2.36 17.64
N LYS A 156 -28.26 1.55 17.16
CA LYS A 156 -28.18 0.90 15.85
C LYS A 156 -28.00 1.92 14.72
N ALA A 157 -28.81 2.98 14.71
CA ALA A 157 -28.71 4.02 13.70
C ALA A 157 -27.35 4.74 13.74
N GLN A 158 -26.81 5.00 14.94
CA GLN A 158 -25.49 5.59 15.11
C GLN A 158 -24.38 4.67 14.58
N LEU A 159 -24.45 3.37 14.88
CA LEU A 159 -23.48 2.39 14.39
C LEU A 159 -23.55 2.25 12.87
N GLU A 160 -24.75 2.20 12.29
CA GLU A 160 -24.95 2.16 10.84
C GLU A 160 -24.35 3.40 10.16
N GLN A 161 -24.58 4.59 10.71
CA GLN A 161 -23.94 5.82 10.23
C GLN A 161 -22.41 5.73 10.33
N SER A 162 -21.87 5.27 11.46
CA SER A 162 -20.41 5.14 11.64
C SER A 162 -19.79 4.16 10.66
N VAL A 163 -20.50 3.08 10.30
CA VAL A 163 -20.04 2.10 9.31
C VAL A 163 -20.01 2.75 7.93
N GLU A 164 -21.06 3.47 7.53
CA GLU A 164 -21.09 4.12 6.20
C GLU A 164 -20.02 5.21 6.10
N GLU A 165 -19.84 6.04 7.14
CA GLU A 165 -18.76 7.04 7.14
C GLU A 165 -17.36 6.41 7.11
N ASN A 166 -17.18 5.23 7.69
CA ASN A 166 -15.90 4.51 7.60
C ASN A 166 -15.69 3.95 6.20
N LYS A 167 -16.73 3.39 5.58
CA LYS A 167 -16.71 2.94 4.19
C LYS A 167 -16.35 4.08 3.22
N GLU A 168 -16.97 5.25 3.35
CA GLU A 168 -16.60 6.43 2.55
C GLU A 168 -15.14 6.87 2.76
N ARG A 169 -14.63 6.76 4.00
CA ARG A 169 -13.22 7.05 4.29
C ARG A 169 -12.30 6.03 3.62
N MET A 170 -12.68 4.75 3.62
CA MET A 170 -11.94 3.69 2.95
C MET A 170 -11.88 3.92 1.44
N GLU A 171 -13.03 4.20 0.81
CA GLU A 171 -13.12 4.48 -0.63
C GLU A 171 -12.23 5.66 -1.05
N LYS A 172 -12.15 6.72 -0.22
CA LYS A 172 -11.23 7.85 -0.45
C LYS A 172 -9.77 7.43 -0.38
N LEU A 173 -9.40 6.62 0.62
CA LEU A 173 -8.04 6.11 0.75
C LEU A 173 -7.65 5.19 -0.42
N GLU A 174 -8.58 4.34 -0.86
CA GLU A 174 -8.40 3.52 -2.07
C GLU A 174 -8.22 4.39 -3.32
N GLY A 175 -9.00 5.47 -3.45
CA GLY A 175 -8.82 6.46 -4.51
C GLY A 175 -7.41 7.08 -4.51
N TYR A 176 -6.96 7.60 -3.36
CA TYR A 176 -5.60 8.15 -3.24
C TYR A 176 -4.52 7.11 -3.50
N TRP A 177 -4.72 5.87 -3.05
CA TRP A 177 -3.80 4.79 -3.31
C TRP A 177 -3.69 4.47 -4.81
N MET A 178 -4.82 4.42 -5.53
CA MET A 178 -4.84 4.27 -6.99
C MET A 178 -4.16 5.43 -7.71
N GLU A 179 -4.40 6.67 -7.29
CA GLU A 179 -3.74 7.85 -7.85
C GLU A 179 -2.22 7.81 -7.66
N ALA A 180 -1.76 7.47 -6.45
CA ALA A 180 -0.34 7.31 -6.16
C ALA A 180 0.29 6.18 -7.01
N GLN A 181 -0.41 5.05 -7.17
CA GLN A 181 0.03 3.96 -8.03
C GLN A 181 0.16 4.40 -9.49
N ASN A 182 -0.83 5.12 -10.02
CA ASN A 182 -0.79 5.65 -11.39
C ASN A 182 0.38 6.61 -11.60
N LEU A 183 0.67 7.47 -10.62
CA LEU A 183 1.84 8.36 -10.64
C LEU A 183 3.15 7.58 -10.68
N CYS A 184 3.31 6.54 -9.87
CA CYS A 184 4.49 5.69 -9.90
C CYS A 184 4.69 5.04 -11.28
N GLN A 185 3.61 4.52 -11.88
CA GLN A 185 3.67 3.93 -13.21
C GLN A 185 4.10 4.95 -14.28
N ALA A 186 3.54 6.17 -14.26
CA ALA A 186 3.92 7.22 -15.19
C ALA A 186 5.40 7.64 -15.05
N VAL A 187 5.90 7.73 -13.81
CA VAL A 187 7.33 8.03 -13.56
C VAL A 187 8.23 6.90 -14.08
N ASP A 188 7.84 5.64 -13.87
CA ASP A 188 8.60 4.49 -14.37
C ASP A 188 8.66 4.45 -15.91
N GLU A 189 7.57 4.82 -16.58
CA GLU A 189 7.52 4.94 -18.04
C GLU A 189 8.44 6.05 -18.54
N HIS A 190 8.35 7.25 -17.96
CA HIS A 190 9.25 8.37 -18.29
C HIS A 190 10.73 8.04 -18.03
N LEU A 191 11.02 7.30 -16.96
CA LEU A 191 12.38 6.83 -16.67
C LEU A 191 12.88 5.89 -17.76
N LYS A 192 12.06 4.91 -18.17
CA LYS A 192 12.40 3.97 -19.26
C LYS A 192 12.65 4.72 -20.58
N GLU A 193 11.80 5.68 -20.93
CA GLU A 193 11.97 6.52 -22.12
C GLU A 193 13.29 7.31 -22.07
N THR A 194 13.56 7.97 -20.95
CA THR A 194 14.79 8.77 -20.76
C THR A 194 16.04 7.90 -20.82
N GLN A 195 16.02 6.70 -20.22
CA GLN A 195 17.11 5.73 -20.34
C GLN A 195 17.33 5.30 -21.80
N ALA A 196 16.27 5.04 -22.56
CA ALA A 196 16.37 4.70 -23.98
C ALA A 196 16.95 5.86 -24.82
N GLN A 197 16.57 7.10 -24.51
CA GLN A 197 17.15 8.30 -25.12
C GLN A 197 18.64 8.42 -24.82
N TYR A 198 19.04 8.24 -23.55
CA TYR A 198 20.45 8.28 -23.14
C TYR A 198 21.29 7.24 -23.87
N GLN A 199 20.82 5.99 -23.95
CA GLN A 199 21.51 4.94 -24.70
C GLN A 199 21.66 5.29 -26.19
N THR A 200 20.67 5.96 -26.78
CA THR A 200 20.76 6.43 -28.17
C THR A 200 21.82 7.51 -28.32
N LEU A 201 21.88 8.45 -27.38
CA LEU A 201 22.87 9.50 -27.37
C LEU A 201 24.29 8.93 -27.17
N GLU A 202 24.45 7.98 -26.26
CA GLU A 202 25.71 7.28 -25.99
C GLU A 202 26.25 6.57 -27.24
N ARG A 203 25.38 5.89 -28.00
CA ARG A 203 25.75 5.27 -29.29
C ARG A 203 26.21 6.31 -30.31
N LYS A 204 25.51 7.45 -30.41
CA LYS A 204 25.89 8.57 -31.30
C LYS A 204 27.24 9.16 -30.90
N TYR A 205 27.45 9.42 -29.62
CA TYR A 205 28.71 9.94 -29.08
C TYR A 205 29.86 8.96 -29.33
N SER A 206 29.65 7.67 -29.10
CA SER A 206 30.64 6.62 -29.38
C SER A 206 31.02 6.54 -30.86
N LYS A 207 30.07 6.79 -31.77
CA LYS A 207 30.35 6.89 -33.22
C LYS A 207 31.16 8.13 -33.55
N ALA A 208 30.80 9.29 -33.00
CA ALA A 208 31.54 10.54 -33.20
C ALA A 208 32.98 10.43 -32.67
N LYS A 209 33.17 9.86 -31.47
CA LYS A 209 34.49 9.61 -30.87
C LYS A 209 35.37 8.71 -31.75
N ARG A 210 34.79 7.69 -32.41
CA ARG A 210 35.52 6.86 -33.39
C ARG A 210 35.95 7.65 -34.61
N LEU A 211 35.04 8.44 -35.20
CA LEU A 211 35.36 9.28 -36.37
C LEU A 211 36.48 10.28 -36.06
N ILE A 212 36.44 10.94 -34.90
CA ILE A 212 37.50 11.87 -34.47
C ILE A 212 38.86 11.15 -34.44
N LYS A 213 38.93 9.95 -33.84
CA LYS A 213 40.17 9.16 -33.83
C LYS A 213 40.64 8.78 -35.23
N GLU A 214 39.72 8.42 -36.13
CA GLU A 214 40.04 8.12 -37.53
C GLU A 214 40.61 9.34 -38.28
N TYR A 215 40.04 10.53 -38.07
CA TYR A 215 40.57 11.77 -38.65
C TYR A 215 41.95 12.13 -38.09
N GLN A 216 42.13 12.05 -36.78
CA GLN A 216 43.42 12.26 -36.12
C GLN A 216 44.48 11.30 -36.66
N GLN A 217 44.12 10.02 -36.84
CA GLN A 217 45.03 9.03 -37.42
C GLN A 217 45.42 9.36 -38.87
N LYS A 218 44.46 9.76 -39.71
CA LYS A 218 44.71 10.17 -41.10
C LYS A 218 45.62 11.40 -41.17
N GLU A 219 45.44 12.36 -40.27
CA GLU A 219 46.31 13.55 -40.19
C GLU A 219 47.76 13.16 -39.85
N ILE A 220 47.95 12.26 -38.90
CA ILE A 220 49.28 11.72 -38.57
C ILE A 220 49.92 11.01 -39.77
N GLU A 221 49.16 10.20 -40.51
CA GLU A 221 49.65 9.51 -41.71
C GLU A 221 50.02 10.49 -42.83
N PHE A 222 49.21 11.52 -43.01
CA PHE A 222 49.48 12.59 -43.98
C PHE A 222 50.78 13.33 -43.63
N LEU A 223 50.96 13.75 -42.38
CA LEU A 223 52.17 14.42 -41.91
C LEU A 223 53.42 13.52 -42.05
N LYS A 224 53.31 12.23 -41.75
CA LYS A 224 54.39 11.25 -41.97
C LYS A 224 54.78 11.15 -43.44
N LYS A 225 53.79 11.16 -44.36
CA LYS A 225 54.04 11.12 -45.80
C LYS A 225 54.69 12.40 -46.30
N GLU A 226 54.20 13.56 -45.85
CA GLU A 226 54.76 14.87 -46.21
C GLU A 226 56.21 15.01 -45.73
N THR A 227 56.49 14.61 -44.47
CA THR A 227 57.86 14.64 -43.94
C THR A 227 58.80 13.69 -44.67
N ALA A 228 58.34 12.50 -45.06
CA ALA A 228 59.13 11.58 -45.89
C ALA A 228 59.41 12.17 -47.28
N GLN A 229 58.42 12.79 -47.93
CA GLN A 229 58.60 13.44 -49.23
C GLN A 229 59.58 14.61 -49.15
N ARG A 230 59.51 15.42 -48.09
CA ARG A 230 60.44 16.54 -47.85
C ARG A 230 61.89 16.05 -47.70
N ARG A 231 62.12 14.97 -46.94
CA ARG A 231 63.46 14.36 -46.80
C ARG A 231 64.03 13.88 -48.13
N VAL A 232 63.22 13.22 -48.96
CA VAL A 232 63.67 12.76 -50.29
C VAL A 232 64.05 13.93 -51.19
N LEU A 233 63.28 15.03 -51.16
CA LEU A 233 63.63 16.25 -51.89
C LEU A 233 64.93 16.86 -51.38
N GLU A 234 65.07 17.05 -50.07
CA GLU A 234 66.29 17.57 -49.44
C GLU A 234 67.53 16.70 -49.78
N GLU A 235 67.41 15.37 -49.73
CA GLU A 235 68.46 14.43 -50.12
C GLU A 235 68.83 14.56 -51.60
N SER A 236 67.85 14.73 -52.48
CA SER A 236 68.10 14.93 -53.93
C SER A 236 68.76 16.29 -54.23
N GLU A 237 68.33 17.35 -53.54
CA GLU A 237 68.92 18.69 -53.66
C GLU A 237 70.37 18.70 -53.18
N LEU A 238 70.66 18.02 -52.06
CA LEU A 238 72.03 17.82 -51.57
C LEU A 238 72.87 17.03 -52.58
N ALA A 239 72.36 15.92 -53.11
CA ALA A 239 73.07 15.14 -54.12
C ALA A 239 73.38 15.96 -55.38
N HIS A 240 72.40 16.73 -55.89
CA HIS A 240 72.61 17.62 -57.03
C HIS A 240 73.59 18.75 -56.73
N LYS A 241 73.56 19.32 -55.53
CA LYS A 241 74.52 20.34 -55.09
C LYS A 241 75.95 19.78 -55.06
N GLU A 242 76.14 18.59 -54.49
CA GLU A 242 77.44 17.90 -54.49
C GLU A 242 77.93 17.60 -55.92
N GLU A 243 77.05 17.17 -56.82
CA GLU A 243 77.40 16.97 -58.23
C GLU A 243 77.82 18.27 -58.92
N MET A 244 77.11 19.37 -58.67
CA MET A 244 77.46 20.70 -59.17
C MET A 244 78.83 21.15 -58.66
N GLU A 245 79.10 21.01 -57.37
CA GLU A 245 80.40 21.34 -56.77
C GLU A 245 81.53 20.51 -57.42
N LYS A 246 81.33 19.20 -57.57
CA LYS A 246 82.28 18.30 -58.28
C LYS A 246 82.52 18.70 -59.74
N LEU A 247 81.50 19.21 -60.43
CA LEU A 247 81.64 19.68 -61.81
C LEU A 247 82.35 21.04 -61.85
N GLN A 248 82.08 21.93 -60.90
CA GLN A 248 82.70 23.23 -60.79
C GLN A 248 84.22 23.12 -60.51
N GLU A 249 84.63 22.19 -59.64
CA GLU A 249 86.04 21.85 -59.41
C GLU A 249 86.77 21.34 -60.66
N LYS A 250 86.05 20.76 -61.64
CA LYS A 250 86.65 20.25 -62.89
C LYS A 250 86.79 21.32 -63.97
N VAL A 251 86.06 22.43 -63.87
CA VAL A 251 86.03 23.52 -64.87
C VAL A 251 86.86 24.72 -64.44
N GLY A 252 87.04 24.94 -63.13
CA GLY A 252 87.97 25.92 -62.55
C GLY A 252 89.40 25.39 -62.48
#